data_AF-A0A0U2Z6X4-F1
#
_entry.id   AF-A0A0U2Z6X4-F1
#
_cell.length_a   1.000
_cell.length_b   1.000
_cell.length_c   1.000
_cell.angle_alpha   90.00
_cell.angle_beta   90.00
_cell.angle_gamma   90.00
#
_symmetry.space_group_name_H-M   'P 1'
#
loop_
_entity.id
_entity.type
_entity.pdbx_description
1 polymer ?
#
loop_
_entity_poly.entity_id
_entity_poly.type
_entity_poly.pdbx_seq_one_letter_code
_entity_poly.pdbx_strand_id
1 'polypeptide(L)'
;MAYIGFAKTDLAPYETYSIILKELEERGFKIKFSKHHWAGDMPFGLVIVESDRGNIAIRWALGKTFELRIEEVSDKDLSEFIDDTLEYISGD
;
A
#
# COMPACT_ATOMS: atom_id res chain seq x y z
N MET A 1 11.81 8.36 -8.16
CA MET A 1 10.71 9.06 -7.45
C MET A 1 9.77 7.99 -7.01
N ALA A 2 9.60 7.86 -5.71
CA ALA A 2 8.82 6.82 -5.08
C ALA A 2 7.81 7.43 -4.13
N TYR A 3 6.83 6.65 -3.72
CA TYR A 3 5.81 7.08 -2.76
C TYR A 3 5.60 6.01 -1.71
N ILE A 4 5.51 6.43 -0.45
CA ILE A 4 4.96 5.58 0.59
C ILE A 4 3.58 6.09 0.97
N GLY A 5 2.75 5.20 1.49
CA GLY A 5 1.42 5.55 1.92
C GLY A 5 0.93 4.73 3.09
N PHE A 6 -0.05 5.32 3.74
CA PHE A 6 -0.75 4.73 4.87
C PHE A 6 -2.24 4.79 4.60
N ALA A 7 -2.88 3.63 4.69
CA ALA A 7 -4.32 3.51 4.59
C ALA A 7 -4.94 2.97 5.89
N LYS A 8 -6.14 3.46 6.18
CA LYS A 8 -7.06 2.84 7.13
C LYS A 8 -8.29 2.37 6.38
N THR A 9 -8.94 1.31 6.84
CA THR A 9 -10.06 0.69 6.14
C THR A 9 -10.98 -0.05 7.11
N ASP A 10 -12.28 0.02 6.88
CA ASP A 10 -13.30 -0.83 7.49
C ASP A 10 -13.70 -2.01 6.59
N LEU A 11 -13.01 -2.17 5.45
CA LEU A 11 -13.31 -3.16 4.42
C LEU A 11 -12.46 -4.43 4.58
N ALA A 12 -12.88 -5.52 3.94
CA ALA A 12 -12.07 -6.74 3.88
C ALA A 12 -10.77 -6.53 3.07
N PRO A 13 -9.76 -7.42 3.18
CA PRO A 13 -8.46 -7.23 2.53
C PRO A 13 -8.53 -7.03 1.01
N TYR A 14 -9.35 -7.81 0.31
CA TYR A 14 -9.53 -7.68 -1.15
C TYR A 14 -10.20 -6.35 -1.54
N GLU A 15 -11.20 -5.93 -0.76
CA GLU A 15 -11.90 -4.66 -0.98
C GLU A 15 -10.97 -3.47 -0.69
N THR A 16 -10.17 -3.57 0.38
CA THR A 16 -9.13 -2.62 0.74
C THR A 16 -8.10 -2.46 -0.36
N TYR A 17 -7.61 -3.57 -0.91
CA TYR A 17 -6.72 -3.55 -2.07
C TYR A 17 -7.36 -2.81 -3.25
N SER A 18 -8.61 -3.15 -3.58
CA SER A 18 -9.34 -2.58 -4.72
C SER A 18 -9.56 -1.06 -4.57
N ILE A 19 -9.97 -0.59 -3.39
CA ILE A 19 -10.20 0.84 -3.15
C ILE A 19 -8.89 1.65 -3.15
N ILE A 20 -7.78 1.06 -2.68
CA ILE A 20 -6.45 1.69 -2.75
C ILE A 20 -6.05 1.92 -4.21
N LEU A 21 -6.17 0.90 -5.08
CA LEU A 21 -5.82 1.06 -6.49
C LEU A 21 -6.70 2.12 -7.18
N LYS A 22 -8.00 2.09 -6.91
CA LYS A 22 -8.94 3.07 -7.46
C LYS A 22 -8.56 4.50 -7.08
N GLU A 23 -8.23 4.75 -5.81
CA GLU A 23 -7.80 6.07 -5.34
C GLU A 23 -6.49 6.53 -5.97
N LEU A 24 -5.55 5.60 -6.21
CA LEU A 24 -4.32 5.92 -6.94
C LEU A 24 -4.63 6.32 -8.39
N GLU A 25 -5.52 5.61 -9.07
CA GLU A 25 -5.95 5.98 -10.42
C GLU A 25 -6.66 7.34 -10.45
N GLU A 26 -7.54 7.62 -9.47
CA GLU A 26 -8.23 8.91 -9.32
C GLU A 26 -7.24 10.07 -9.03
N ARG A 27 -6.12 9.79 -8.37
CA ARG A 27 -5.00 10.73 -8.16
C ARG A 27 -4.07 10.85 -9.37
N GLY A 28 -4.40 10.18 -10.47
CA GLY A 28 -3.69 10.29 -11.75
C GLY A 28 -2.45 9.40 -11.86
N PHE A 29 -2.37 8.31 -11.10
CA PHE A 29 -1.36 7.27 -11.30
C PHE A 29 -1.87 6.25 -12.31
N LYS A 30 -1.09 5.96 -13.35
CA LYS A 30 -1.40 4.84 -14.26
C LYS A 30 -0.73 3.57 -13.76
N ILE A 31 -1.52 2.66 -13.22
CA ILE A 31 -1.04 1.39 -12.66
C ILE A 31 -0.61 0.44 -13.79
N LYS A 32 0.62 -0.07 -13.69
CA LYS A 32 1.17 -1.08 -14.62
C LYS A 32 1.20 -2.46 -14.00
N PHE A 33 1.52 -2.51 -12.71
CA PHE A 33 1.56 -3.72 -11.92
C PHE A 33 1.15 -3.39 -10.49
N SER A 34 0.52 -4.35 -9.81
CA SER A 34 0.16 -4.23 -8.40
C SER A 34 0.20 -5.60 -7.73
N LYS A 35 0.56 -5.60 -6.45
CA LYS A 35 0.66 -6.78 -5.61
C LYS A 35 0.16 -6.48 -4.21
N HIS A 36 -0.59 -7.41 -3.64
CA HIS A 36 -1.10 -7.32 -2.28
C HIS A 36 -0.43 -8.40 -1.41
N HIS A 37 0.23 -7.96 -0.36
CA HIS A 37 0.79 -8.77 0.69
C HIS A 37 -0.10 -8.69 1.94
N TRP A 38 -0.65 -9.84 2.32
CA TRP A 38 -1.49 -9.99 3.52
C TRP A 38 -1.48 -11.45 3.95
N ALA A 39 -1.32 -11.71 5.25
CA ALA A 39 -1.45 -13.04 5.85
C ALA A 39 -2.81 -13.14 6.55
N GLY A 40 -3.47 -14.30 6.43
CA GLY A 40 -4.93 -14.46 6.56
C GLY A 40 -5.61 -14.00 7.87
N ASP A 41 -4.84 -13.72 8.91
CA ASP A 41 -5.30 -13.28 10.23
C ASP A 41 -4.77 -11.90 10.64
N MET A 42 -3.97 -11.24 9.79
CA MET A 42 -3.36 -9.96 10.13
C MET A 42 -4.34 -8.79 9.98
N PRO A 43 -4.43 -7.85 10.95
CA PRO A 43 -5.29 -6.68 10.84
C PRO A 43 -4.68 -5.55 9.98
N PHE A 44 -3.68 -5.87 9.17
CA PHE A 44 -2.94 -4.95 8.32
C PHE A 44 -2.29 -5.69 7.16
N GLY A 45 -1.90 -4.98 6.11
CA GLY A 45 -1.16 -5.53 4.99
C GLY A 45 -0.44 -4.46 4.19
N LEU A 46 0.16 -4.87 3.07
CA LEU A 46 0.97 -4.02 2.21
C LEU A 46 0.52 -4.16 0.76
N VAL A 47 0.33 -3.03 0.09
CA VAL A 47 0.06 -2.97 -1.35
C VAL A 47 1.25 -2.31 -2.03
N ILE A 48 1.85 -3.00 -2.99
CA ILE A 48 2.98 -2.50 -3.79
C ILE A 48 2.46 -2.27 -5.21
N VAL A 49 2.76 -1.11 -5.78
CA VAL A 49 2.27 -0.68 -7.09
C VAL A 49 3.42 -0.11 -7.92
N GLU A 50 3.54 -0.57 -9.16
CA GLU A 50 4.38 0.07 -10.18
C GLU A 50 3.49 0.96 -11.05
N SER A 51 3.87 2.23 -11.19
CA SER A 51 3.12 3.19 -11.99
C SER A 51 3.98 3.88 -13.05
N ASP A 52 3.38 4.78 -13.82
CA ASP A 52 4.09 5.69 -14.73
C ASP A 52 4.80 6.85 -14.02
N ARG A 53 4.45 7.14 -12.77
CA ARG A 53 4.99 8.27 -11.99
C ARG A 53 5.96 7.86 -10.88
N GLY A 54 6.20 6.56 -10.73
CA GLY A 54 7.05 6.01 -9.67
C GLY A 54 6.47 4.75 -9.05
N ASN A 55 7.28 4.07 -8.23
CA ASN A 55 6.82 2.94 -7.42
C ASN A 55 6.15 3.45 -6.15
N ILE A 56 5.13 2.74 -5.68
CA ILE A 56 4.29 3.13 -4.55
C ILE A 56 4.16 1.93 -3.62
N ALA A 57 4.34 2.14 -2.32
CA ALA A 57 4.07 1.15 -1.29
C ALA A 57 3.08 1.70 -0.26
N ILE A 58 1.96 1.03 -0.06
CA ILE A 58 0.91 1.45 0.87
C ILE A 58 0.71 0.39 1.92
N ARG A 59 1.07 0.71 3.17
CA ARG A 59 0.69 -0.10 4.32
C ARG A 59 -0.73 0.28 4.74
N TRP A 60 -1.61 -0.69 4.82
CA TRP A 60 -2.98 -0.49 5.28
C TRP A 60 -3.22 -1.22 6.60
N ALA A 61 -4.11 -0.71 7.43
CA ALA A 61 -4.55 -1.36 8.66
C ALA A 61 -6.06 -1.18 8.86
N LEU A 62 -6.68 -2.07 9.65
CA LEU A 62 -8.09 -1.94 10.02
C LEU A 62 -8.33 -0.64 10.79
N GLY A 63 -9.45 0.02 10.47
CA GLY A 63 -9.89 1.28 11.01
C GLY A 63 -11.42 1.37 11.03
N LYS A 64 -11.95 2.59 11.19
CA LYS A 64 -13.41 2.84 11.20
C LYS A 64 -13.98 3.24 9.84
N THR A 65 -13.16 3.86 9.01
CA THR A 65 -13.51 4.38 7.68
C THR A 65 -12.28 4.30 6.79
N PHE A 66 -12.51 4.28 5.48
CA PHE A 66 -11.42 4.36 4.52
C PHE A 66 -10.73 5.74 4.54
N GLU A 67 -9.41 5.74 4.67
CA GLU A 67 -8.56 6.92 4.56
C GLU A 67 -7.26 6.53 3.84
N LEU A 68 -6.76 7.35 2.92
CA LEU A 68 -5.48 7.12 2.23
C LEU A 68 -4.62 8.38 2.17
N ARG A 69 -3.41 8.29 2.73
CA ARG A 69 -2.37 9.33 2.64
C ARG A 69 -1.16 8.76 1.91
N ILE A 70 -0.57 9.57 1.05
CA ILE A 70 0.67 9.23 0.32
C ILE A 70 1.62 10.42 0.40
N GLU A 71 2.91 10.14 0.43
CA GLU A 71 3.97 11.15 0.38
C GLU A 71 5.09 10.69 -0.55
N GLU A 72 5.75 11.65 -1.20
CA GLU A 72 6.89 11.37 -2.07
C GLU A 72 8.15 11.15 -1.23
N VAL A 73 8.91 10.11 -1.57
CA VAL A 73 10.13 9.71 -0.87
C VAL A 73 11.23 9.30 -1.85
N SER A 74 12.43 9.07 -1.33
CA SER A 74 13.51 8.47 -2.12
C SER A 74 13.23 6.99 -2.39
N ASP A 75 13.83 6.44 -3.46
CA ASP A 75 13.70 5.03 -3.78
C ASP A 75 14.31 4.13 -2.68
N LYS A 76 15.29 4.65 -1.92
CA LYS A 76 15.88 3.99 -0.76
C LYS A 76 14.86 3.87 0.38
N ASP A 77 14.18 4.96 0.73
CA ASP A 77 13.19 4.96 1.81
C ASP A 77 12.00 4.06 1.47
N LEU A 78 11.61 3.98 0.18
CA LEU A 78 10.61 3.05 -0.30
C LEU A 78 11.02 1.60 -0.06
N SER A 79 12.26 1.24 -0.41
CA SER A 79 12.79 -0.11 -0.20
C SER A 79 12.82 -0.47 1.28
N GLU A 80 13.35 0.39 2.13
CA GLU A 80 13.37 0.18 3.59
C GLU A 80 11.94 0.01 4.14
N PHE A 81 10.98 0.83 3.69
CA PHE A 81 9.58 0.71 4.10
C PHE A 81 8.92 -0.62 3.71
N ILE A 82 9.22 -1.11 2.49
CA ILE A 82 8.71 -2.40 2.00
C ILE A 82 9.31 -3.53 2.83
N ASP A 83 10.62 -3.54 3.01
CA ASP A 83 11.35 -4.59 3.71
C ASP A 83 10.88 -4.68 5.17
N ASP A 84 10.86 -3.55 5.90
CA ASP A 84 10.34 -3.47 7.26
C ASP A 84 8.91 -4.03 7.34
N THR A 85 8.03 -3.61 6.43
CA THR A 85 6.62 -4.03 6.46
C THR A 85 6.47 -5.51 6.13
N LEU A 86 7.28 -6.07 5.23
CA LEU A 86 7.26 -7.48 4.91
C LEU A 86 7.79 -8.34 6.05
N GLU A 87 8.81 -7.90 6.78
CA GLU A 87 9.27 -8.56 8.01
C GLU A 87 8.11 -8.68 9.01
N TYR A 88 7.37 -7.58 9.26
CA TYR A 88 6.19 -7.61 10.13
C TYR A 88 5.06 -8.55 9.66
N ILE A 89 4.84 -8.67 8.34
CA ILE A 89 3.80 -9.55 7.78
C ILE A 89 4.24 -11.02 7.82
N SER A 90 5.53 -11.28 7.64
CA SER A 90 6.09 -12.63 7.54
C SER A 90 6.27 -13.28 8.92
N GLY A 91 6.36 -12.47 9.99
CA GLY A 91 6.47 -12.95 11.36
C GLY A 91 7.80 -13.60 11.71
N ASP A 92 8.86 -13.27 10.95
CA ASP A 92 10.26 -13.64 11.20
C ASP A 92 11.05 -12.42 11.66
#